data_AF-A0A923Z674-F1
#
_entry.id   AF-A0A923Z674-F1
#
_cell.length_a   1.000
_cell.length_b   1.000
_cell.length_c   1.000
_cell.angle_alpha   90.00
_cell.angle_beta   90.00
_cell.angle_gamma   90.00
#
_symmetry.space_group_name_H-M   'P 1'
#
loop_
_entity.id
_entity.type
_entity.pdbx_description
1 polymer ?
#
loop_
_entity_poly.entity_id
_entity_poly.type
_entity_poly.pdbx_seq_one_letter_code
_entity_poly.pdbx_strand_id
1 'polypeptide(L)'
;MRFSAIRLTIDGVVRVLALADVHAAIATLPAATRDRVSRLCDALVADRPAIAGMAFDRPHVMGIVNVTPDSFSDGALRPGGGDPVVAARAMMAAGASIVDLGGESTRPGAADVAVDDELARVLPVLRRLGPLDGEGALPVSIDTRKAVVMAAALDAGAVIVNDVSALTFDPAALALVAARGCPVVLMHAQGSPATMQVAPTYTDAVADVFDWLDARIAACVAAGIARGRIIADPGIGFGKTSAHNAALLHGLATFHALGVPLMLGASRKALIARLAGDDAPVGERLGGSLALALHGVAQGVQIVRVHDVAATVQAVRVGQAVA
;
A
#
# COMPACT_ATOMS: atom_id res chain seq x y z
N MET A 1 -10.07 14.31 -1.63
CA MET A 1 -11.44 13.75 -1.73
C MET A 1 -12.20 14.09 -0.45
N ARG A 2 -13.47 14.49 -0.52
CA ARG A 2 -14.32 14.69 0.65
C ARG A 2 -15.52 13.75 0.53
N PHE A 3 -15.81 12.95 1.55
CA PHE A 3 -16.99 12.08 1.57
C PHE A 3 -18.24 12.92 1.78
N SER A 4 -19.24 12.76 0.92
CA SER A 4 -20.52 13.47 1.05
C SER A 4 -21.52 12.72 1.93
N ALA A 5 -21.42 11.39 1.98
CA ALA A 5 -22.30 10.52 2.75
C ALA A 5 -21.57 9.27 3.25
N ILE A 6 -22.13 8.66 4.28
CA ILE A 6 -21.71 7.37 4.85
C ILE A 6 -22.84 6.37 4.66
N ARG A 7 -22.50 5.18 4.15
CA ARG A 7 -23.39 4.01 4.16
C ARG A 7 -23.12 3.22 5.43
N LEU A 8 -24.08 3.21 6.35
CA LEU A 8 -24.02 2.50 7.62
C LEU A 8 -24.92 1.26 7.56
N THR A 9 -24.37 0.09 7.89
CA THR A 9 -25.13 -1.16 7.98
C THR A 9 -25.07 -1.66 9.42
N ILE A 10 -26.22 -1.77 10.08
CA ILE A 10 -26.35 -2.28 11.46
C ILE A 10 -27.47 -3.31 11.48
N ASP A 11 -27.16 -4.52 11.96
CA ASP A 11 -28.10 -5.66 12.02
C ASP A 11 -28.84 -5.90 10.69
N GLY A 12 -28.11 -5.74 9.57
CA GLY A 12 -28.64 -5.88 8.20
C GLY A 12 -29.41 -4.67 7.67
N VAL A 13 -29.70 -3.66 8.50
CA VAL A 13 -30.38 -2.43 8.08
C VAL A 13 -29.36 -1.45 7.51
N VAL A 14 -29.53 -1.10 6.24
CA VAL A 14 -28.69 -0.14 5.52
C VAL A 14 -29.30 1.26 5.60
N ARG A 15 -28.50 2.25 6.00
CA ARG A 15 -28.83 3.68 5.96
C ARG A 15 -27.73 4.44 5.21
N VAL A 16 -28.13 5.38 4.38
CA VAL A 16 -27.21 6.35 3.77
C VAL A 16 -27.44 7.69 4.45
N LEU A 17 -26.41 8.21 5.09
CA LEU A 17 -26.46 9.42 5.91
C LEU A 17 -25.55 10.47 5.30
N ALA A 18 -26.03 11.69 5.10
CA ALA A 18 -25.14 12.79 4.78
C ALA A 18 -24.16 13.00 5.94
N LEU A 19 -22.91 13.35 5.64
CA LEU A 19 -21.86 13.48 6.66
C LEU A 19 -22.26 14.46 7.80
N ALA A 20 -23.04 15.49 7.48
CA ALA A 20 -23.58 16.45 8.46
C ALA A 20 -24.58 15.83 9.46
N ASP A 21 -25.28 14.77 9.07
CA ASP A 21 -26.34 14.13 9.88
C ASP A 21 -25.85 12.90 10.64
N VAL A 22 -24.61 12.47 10.37
CA VAL A 22 -24.02 11.23 10.90
C VAL A 22 -24.00 11.23 12.43
N HIS A 23 -23.61 12.32 13.09
CA HIS A 23 -23.56 12.38 14.56
C HIS A 23 -24.95 12.24 15.20
N ALA A 24 -25.98 12.86 14.62
CA ALA A 24 -27.35 12.75 15.11
C ALA A 24 -27.88 11.30 14.96
N ALA A 25 -27.59 10.65 13.83
CA ALA A 25 -27.96 9.26 13.60
C ALA A 25 -27.21 8.27 14.51
N ILE A 26 -25.94 8.56 14.83
CA ILE A 26 -25.11 7.75 15.73
C ILE A 26 -25.60 7.83 17.18
N ALA A 27 -26.14 8.98 17.60
CA ALA A 27 -26.62 9.19 18.98
C ALA A 27 -27.70 8.18 19.41
N THR A 28 -28.48 7.62 18.48
CA THR A 28 -29.52 6.64 18.77
C THR A 28 -29.01 5.20 18.92
N LEU A 29 -27.72 4.96 18.64
CA LEU A 29 -27.12 3.62 18.70
C LEU A 29 -26.78 3.20 20.14
N PRO A 30 -26.66 1.89 20.42
CA PRO A 30 -26.10 1.38 21.67
C PRO A 30 -24.72 1.98 21.94
N ALA A 31 -24.37 2.22 23.21
CA ALA A 31 -23.18 2.98 23.60
C ALA A 31 -21.88 2.47 22.95
N ALA A 32 -21.60 1.16 23.00
CA ALA A 32 -20.39 0.59 22.40
C ALA A 32 -20.32 0.79 20.88
N THR A 33 -21.45 0.61 20.18
CA THR A 33 -21.56 0.85 18.74
C THR A 33 -21.40 2.32 18.41
N ARG A 34 -22.02 3.20 19.21
CA ARG A 34 -21.94 4.65 19.08
C ARG A 34 -20.50 5.14 19.13
N ASP A 35 -19.75 4.72 20.15
CA ASP A 35 -18.37 5.16 20.34
C ASP A 35 -17.48 4.69 19.18
N ARG A 36 -17.66 3.45 18.72
CA ARG A 36 -16.93 2.94 17.57
C ARG A 36 -17.25 3.74 16.30
N VAL A 37 -18.54 3.93 15.98
CA VAL A 37 -18.93 4.64 14.76
C VAL A 37 -18.50 6.11 14.80
N SER A 38 -18.60 6.77 15.96
CA SER A 38 -18.14 8.16 16.13
C SER A 38 -16.65 8.28 15.80
N ARG A 39 -15.80 7.43 16.40
CA ARG A 39 -14.35 7.43 16.13
C ARG A 39 -14.03 7.23 14.65
N LEU A 40 -14.74 6.31 13.98
CA LEU A 40 -14.56 6.04 12.55
C LEU A 40 -14.96 7.23 11.69
N CYS A 41 -16.02 7.96 12.08
CA CYS A 41 -16.46 9.17 11.37
C CYS A 41 -15.46 10.32 11.56
N ASP A 42 -14.96 10.51 12.78
CA ASP A 42 -13.91 11.49 13.06
C ASP A 42 -12.65 11.19 12.24
N ALA A 43 -12.26 9.92 12.13
CA ALA A 43 -11.14 9.47 11.33
C ALA A 43 -11.33 9.70 9.81
N LEU A 44 -12.57 9.59 9.31
CA LEU A 44 -12.89 9.83 7.89
C LEU A 44 -12.69 11.30 7.48
N VAL A 45 -12.94 12.23 8.39
CA VAL A 45 -12.92 13.68 8.12
C VAL A 45 -11.63 14.36 8.57
N ALA A 46 -10.79 13.66 9.33
CA ALA A 46 -9.51 14.18 9.79
C ALA A 46 -8.56 14.49 8.62
N ASP A 47 -7.88 15.63 8.72
CA ASP A 47 -6.83 15.98 7.77
C ASP A 47 -5.67 14.98 7.85
N ARG A 48 -5.18 14.58 6.67
CA ARG A 48 -4.06 13.65 6.54
C ARG A 48 -2.78 14.45 6.30
N PRO A 49 -1.80 14.45 7.23
CA PRO A 49 -0.56 15.18 7.04
C PRO A 49 0.23 14.61 5.87
N ALA A 50 1.07 15.44 5.25
CA ALA A 50 1.95 15.01 4.18
C ALA A 50 2.99 14.01 4.69
N ILE A 51 3.24 12.96 3.91
CA ILE A 51 4.25 11.94 4.22
C ILE A 51 5.34 11.99 3.14
N ALA A 52 6.60 12.14 3.54
CA ALA A 52 7.75 12.21 2.63
C ALA A 52 7.55 13.21 1.46
N GLY A 53 6.95 14.38 1.75
CA GLY A 53 6.66 15.41 0.75
C GLY A 53 5.40 15.17 -0.10
N MET A 54 4.71 14.03 0.09
CA MET A 54 3.45 13.73 -0.59
C MET A 54 2.27 14.34 0.19
N ALA A 55 1.70 15.42 -0.35
CA ALA A 55 0.42 15.95 0.11
C ALA A 55 -0.73 15.11 -0.49
N PHE A 56 -1.59 14.56 0.35
CA PHE A 56 -2.65 13.64 -0.08
C PHE A 56 -3.92 14.35 -0.61
N ASP A 57 -3.74 15.50 -1.25
CA ASP A 57 -4.79 16.22 -2.00
C ASP A 57 -4.95 15.69 -3.43
N ARG A 58 -4.00 14.88 -3.90
CA ARG A 58 -3.99 14.16 -5.17
C ARG A 58 -3.48 12.72 -5.02
N PRO A 59 -3.83 11.80 -5.94
CA PRO A 59 -3.21 10.49 -6.02
C PRO A 59 -1.72 10.58 -6.39
N HIS A 60 -0.94 9.68 -5.81
CA HIS A 60 0.48 9.49 -6.05
C HIS A 60 0.75 8.13 -6.67
N VAL A 61 1.73 8.09 -7.57
CA VAL A 61 2.21 6.84 -8.18
C VAL A 61 3.51 6.46 -7.51
N MET A 62 3.56 5.24 -6.97
CA MET A 62 4.74 4.60 -6.41
C MET A 62 5.28 3.57 -7.42
N GLY A 63 6.49 3.79 -7.92
CA GLY A 63 7.14 2.89 -8.89
C GLY A 63 7.90 1.75 -8.21
N ILE A 64 7.71 0.51 -8.68
CA ILE A 64 8.37 -0.68 -8.11
C ILE A 64 9.74 -0.91 -8.76
N VAL A 65 10.81 -0.96 -7.95
CA VAL A 65 12.15 -1.36 -8.39
C VAL A 65 12.57 -2.61 -7.61
N ASN A 66 12.46 -3.77 -8.25
CA ASN A 66 12.95 -5.03 -7.67
C ASN A 66 14.39 -5.26 -8.07
N VAL A 67 15.22 -5.64 -7.10
CA VAL A 67 16.64 -5.98 -7.29
C VAL A 67 16.90 -7.44 -6.90
N THR A 68 16.06 -8.33 -7.40
CA THR A 68 16.18 -9.78 -7.22
C THR A 68 16.78 -10.44 -8.46
N PRO A 69 17.52 -11.55 -8.34
CA PRO A 69 18.00 -12.32 -9.50
C PRO A 69 16.87 -12.68 -10.49
N ASP A 70 15.71 -13.08 -9.98
CA ASP A 70 14.55 -13.49 -10.78
C ASP A 70 13.91 -12.32 -11.57
N SER A 71 14.07 -11.09 -11.10
CA SER A 71 13.53 -9.90 -11.78
C SER A 71 14.25 -9.56 -13.09
N PHE A 72 15.43 -10.12 -13.33
CA PHE A 72 16.15 -10.02 -14.61
C PHE A 72 15.55 -10.93 -15.70
N SER A 73 14.88 -12.02 -15.30
CA SER A 73 14.21 -12.96 -16.22
C SER A 73 12.79 -12.53 -16.64
N ASP A 74 12.08 -11.75 -15.81
CA ASP A 74 10.67 -11.39 -16.04
C ASP A 74 10.44 -10.18 -16.96
N GLY A 75 11.49 -9.64 -17.57
CA GLY A 75 11.39 -8.44 -18.42
C GLY A 75 10.97 -7.17 -17.63
N ALA A 76 11.04 -7.19 -16.30
CA ALA A 76 10.66 -6.06 -15.43
C ALA A 76 11.61 -4.85 -15.52
N LEU A 77 12.78 -5.04 -16.14
CA LEU A 77 13.75 -3.99 -16.40
C LEU A 77 13.90 -3.78 -17.90
N ARG A 78 13.27 -2.72 -18.46
CA ARG A 78 13.87 -1.77 -19.44
C ARG A 78 12.84 -0.73 -19.91
N PRO A 79 13.23 0.56 -20.09
CA PRO A 79 14.49 1.00 -20.71
C PRO A 79 15.59 1.40 -19.71
N GLY A 80 16.85 0.99 -19.96
CA GLY A 80 18.02 1.33 -19.11
C GLY A 80 19.04 0.23 -18.80
N GLY A 81 18.93 -0.96 -19.39
CA GLY A 81 20.04 -1.94 -19.36
C GLY A 81 20.07 -2.93 -18.20
N GLY A 82 19.14 -2.89 -17.24
CA GLY A 82 19.17 -3.74 -16.02
C GLY A 82 19.69 -3.01 -14.78
N ASP A 83 20.04 -1.73 -14.90
CA ASP A 83 20.45 -0.91 -13.77
C ASP A 83 19.22 -0.35 -13.02
N PRO A 84 19.00 -0.74 -11.75
CA PRO A 84 17.87 -0.25 -10.95
C PRO A 84 17.90 1.27 -10.72
N VAL A 85 19.08 1.92 -10.75
CA VAL A 85 19.19 3.38 -10.60
C VAL A 85 18.63 4.09 -11.82
N VAL A 86 18.93 3.58 -13.02
CA VAL A 86 18.39 4.13 -14.27
C VAL A 86 16.88 3.94 -14.32
N ALA A 87 16.39 2.77 -13.91
CA ALA A 87 14.95 2.51 -13.84
C ALA A 87 14.23 3.47 -12.88
N ALA A 88 14.76 3.66 -11.66
CA ALA A 88 14.21 4.59 -10.68
C ALA A 88 14.16 6.04 -11.20
N ARG A 89 15.25 6.52 -11.84
CA ARG A 89 15.29 7.85 -12.45
C ARG A 89 14.31 8.00 -13.61
N ALA A 90 14.13 6.97 -14.42
CA ALA A 90 13.13 6.96 -15.50
C ALA A 90 11.70 7.01 -14.94
N MET A 91 11.40 6.30 -13.85
CA MET A 91 10.11 6.38 -13.16
C MET A 91 9.85 7.79 -12.61
N MET A 92 10.86 8.43 -12.05
CA MET A 92 10.76 9.82 -11.60
C MET A 92 10.46 10.77 -12.78
N ALA A 93 11.22 10.66 -13.87
CA ALA A 93 10.99 11.46 -15.07
C ALA A 93 9.59 11.25 -15.67
N ALA A 94 9.04 10.04 -15.53
CA ALA A 94 7.67 9.71 -15.92
C ALA A 94 6.61 10.28 -14.96
N GLY A 95 6.99 10.77 -13.78
CA GLY A 95 6.11 11.42 -12.81
C GLY A 95 5.76 10.59 -11.57
N ALA A 96 6.49 9.51 -11.27
CA ALA A 96 6.38 8.84 -9.98
C ALA A 96 6.70 9.82 -8.84
N SER A 97 5.93 9.74 -7.76
CA SER A 97 6.16 10.55 -6.55
C SER A 97 7.14 9.89 -5.59
N ILE A 98 7.30 8.57 -5.70
CA ILE A 98 8.15 7.75 -4.85
C ILE A 98 8.54 6.47 -5.62
N VAL A 99 9.72 5.94 -5.31
CA VAL A 99 10.14 4.61 -5.77
C VAL A 99 10.22 3.67 -4.57
N ASP A 100 9.79 2.42 -4.76
CA ASP A 100 9.81 1.38 -3.75
C ASP A 100 10.82 0.30 -4.16
N LEU A 101 11.92 0.21 -3.41
CA LEU A 101 13.06 -0.66 -3.69
C LEU A 101 12.94 -1.95 -2.88
N GLY A 102 12.87 -3.09 -3.56
CA GLY A 102 12.75 -4.41 -2.92
C GLY A 102 13.91 -5.35 -3.27
N GLY A 103 14.57 -5.90 -2.24
CA GLY A 103 15.64 -6.91 -2.40
C GLY A 103 15.18 -8.36 -2.24
N GLU A 104 13.95 -8.56 -1.76
CA GLU A 104 13.31 -9.86 -1.52
C GLU A 104 12.03 -9.98 -2.35
N SER A 105 11.81 -11.16 -2.95
CA SER A 105 10.56 -11.45 -3.64
C SER A 105 9.51 -11.87 -2.61
N THR A 106 8.40 -11.13 -2.54
CA THR A 106 7.25 -11.47 -1.67
C THR A 106 6.16 -12.22 -2.43
N ARG A 107 6.50 -12.78 -3.60
CA ARG A 107 5.56 -13.56 -4.44
C ARG A 107 5.20 -14.89 -3.77
N PRO A 108 4.01 -15.45 -4.06
CA PRO A 108 3.65 -16.77 -3.57
C PRO A 108 4.71 -17.82 -3.90
N GLY A 109 5.16 -18.56 -2.88
CA GLY A 109 6.17 -19.62 -3.01
C GLY A 109 7.63 -19.14 -3.09
N ALA A 110 7.91 -17.85 -2.97
CA ALA A 110 9.29 -17.36 -2.90
C ALA A 110 9.99 -17.83 -1.61
N ALA A 111 11.28 -18.16 -1.72
CA ALA A 111 12.12 -18.46 -0.57
C ALA A 111 12.53 -17.17 0.16
N ASP A 112 12.63 -17.23 1.49
CA ASP A 112 13.17 -16.13 2.27
C ASP A 112 14.66 -15.90 1.92
N VAL A 113 15.05 -14.64 1.80
CA VAL A 113 16.42 -14.23 1.46
C VAL A 113 17.20 -13.96 2.75
N ALA A 114 18.48 -14.34 2.82
CA ALA A 114 19.30 -13.99 3.98
C ALA A 114 19.45 -12.47 4.12
N VAL A 115 19.59 -11.96 5.35
CA VAL A 115 19.74 -10.51 5.61
C VAL A 115 20.90 -9.92 4.80
N ASP A 116 22.06 -10.57 4.81
CA ASP A 116 23.25 -10.09 4.12
C ASP A 116 23.06 -10.03 2.60
N ASP A 117 22.34 -11.01 2.03
CA ASP A 117 22.03 -11.03 0.59
C ASP A 117 21.08 -9.89 0.20
N GLU A 118 20.07 -9.62 1.03
CA GLU A 118 19.14 -8.52 0.79
C GLU A 118 19.86 -7.16 0.89
N LEU A 119 20.69 -6.97 1.92
CA LEU A 119 21.54 -5.79 2.08
C LEU A 119 22.47 -5.58 0.88
N ALA A 120 23.13 -6.65 0.41
CA ALA A 120 24.02 -6.61 -0.74
C ALA A 120 23.30 -6.19 -2.04
N ARG A 121 22.00 -6.47 -2.14
CA ARG A 121 21.17 -6.05 -3.28
C ARG A 121 20.73 -4.58 -3.18
N VAL A 122 20.23 -4.14 -2.03
CA VAL A 122 19.56 -2.82 -1.90
C VAL A 122 20.51 -1.67 -1.59
N LEU A 123 21.53 -1.88 -0.75
CA LEU A 123 22.40 -0.79 -0.29
C LEU A 123 23.21 -0.13 -1.42
N PRO A 124 23.78 -0.86 -2.40
CA PRO A 124 24.48 -0.24 -3.51
C PRO A 124 23.58 0.68 -4.34
N VAL A 125 22.30 0.33 -4.47
CA VAL A 125 21.32 1.12 -5.23
C VAL A 125 20.94 2.39 -4.48
N LEU A 126 20.63 2.29 -3.19
CA LEU A 126 20.34 3.46 -2.34
C LEU A 126 21.48 4.47 -2.35
N ARG A 127 22.73 4.01 -2.15
CA ARG A 127 23.92 4.88 -2.17
C ARG A 127 24.11 5.60 -3.51
N ARG A 128 23.77 4.95 -4.62
CA ARG A 128 23.88 5.53 -5.98
C ARG A 128 22.71 6.45 -6.36
N LEU A 129 21.53 6.26 -5.76
CA LEU A 129 20.42 7.20 -5.91
C LEU A 129 20.76 8.54 -5.24
N GLY A 130 21.56 8.51 -4.18
CA GLY A 130 22.09 9.69 -3.49
C GLY A 130 21.13 10.21 -2.42
N PRO A 131 21.58 11.18 -1.60
CA PRO A 131 20.76 11.78 -0.55
C PRO A 131 19.59 12.61 -1.15
N LEU A 132 18.54 12.76 -0.35
CA LEU A 132 17.26 13.35 -0.77
C LEU A 132 17.17 14.86 -0.57
N ASP A 133 18.27 15.53 -0.27
CA ASP A 133 18.32 16.97 -0.07
C ASP A 133 18.72 17.69 -1.36
N GLY A 134 17.70 18.14 -2.09
CA GLY A 134 17.87 18.99 -3.28
C GLY A 134 16.64 19.05 -4.16
N GLU A 135 16.60 20.05 -5.06
CA GLU A 135 15.63 20.07 -6.15
C GLU A 135 15.84 18.82 -7.03
N GLY A 136 14.82 17.97 -7.16
CA GLY A 136 14.90 16.72 -7.91
C GLY A 136 15.29 15.46 -7.10
N ALA A 137 15.23 15.51 -5.77
CA ALA A 137 15.33 14.33 -4.93
C ALA A 137 14.09 13.42 -5.07
N LEU A 138 14.32 12.10 -5.23
CA LEU A 138 13.27 11.09 -5.36
C LEU A 138 13.09 10.35 -4.04
N PRO A 139 12.00 10.55 -3.28
CA PRO A 139 11.73 9.73 -2.10
C PRO A 139 11.85 8.25 -2.43
N VAL A 140 12.58 7.51 -1.60
CA VAL A 140 12.74 6.06 -1.73
C VAL A 140 12.09 5.38 -0.52
N SER A 141 11.18 4.45 -0.80
CA SER A 141 10.67 3.46 0.12
C SER A 141 11.51 2.19 0.04
N ILE A 142 11.76 1.54 1.18
CA ILE A 142 12.38 0.21 1.24
C ILE A 142 11.29 -0.85 1.49
N ASP A 143 11.13 -1.79 0.55
CA ASP A 143 10.22 -2.93 0.66
C ASP A 143 10.94 -4.09 1.35
N THR A 144 10.76 -4.21 2.67
CA THR A 144 11.40 -5.24 3.48
C THR A 144 10.61 -5.51 4.77
N ARG A 145 10.79 -6.72 5.30
CA ARG A 145 10.19 -7.19 6.57
C ARG A 145 11.21 -7.31 7.71
N LYS A 146 12.49 -7.05 7.44
CA LYS A 146 13.62 -7.34 8.35
C LYS A 146 14.18 -6.05 8.94
N ALA A 147 14.21 -5.95 10.27
CA ALA A 147 14.58 -4.73 10.98
C ALA A 147 16.02 -4.29 10.65
N VAL A 148 16.94 -5.24 10.48
CA VAL A 148 18.34 -4.95 10.09
C VAL A 148 18.40 -4.28 8.71
N VAL A 149 17.60 -4.75 7.76
CA VAL A 149 17.52 -4.15 6.41
C VAL A 149 16.86 -2.79 6.46
N MET A 150 15.77 -2.64 7.24
CA MET A 150 15.12 -1.34 7.47
C MET A 150 16.12 -0.31 8.00
N ALA A 151 16.86 -0.64 9.05
CA ALA A 151 17.83 0.27 9.68
C ALA A 151 18.90 0.72 8.69
N ALA A 152 19.54 -0.23 8.01
CA ALA A 152 20.60 0.06 7.06
C ALA A 152 20.10 0.85 5.84
N ALA A 153 18.88 0.57 5.36
CA ALA A 153 18.28 1.30 4.26
C ALA A 153 17.94 2.75 4.64
N LEU A 154 17.40 2.96 5.85
CA LEU A 154 17.15 4.31 6.38
C LEU A 154 18.46 5.09 6.56
N ASP A 155 19.53 4.45 7.05
CA ASP A 155 20.87 5.06 7.14
C ASP A 155 21.45 5.40 5.75
N ALA A 156 21.07 4.63 4.72
CA ALA A 156 21.49 4.85 3.33
C ALA A 156 20.58 5.81 2.55
N GLY A 157 19.56 6.42 3.18
CA GLY A 157 18.73 7.47 2.59
C GLY A 157 17.30 7.08 2.19
N ALA A 158 16.85 5.85 2.47
CA ALA A 158 15.42 5.54 2.37
C ALA A 158 14.62 6.37 3.40
N VAL A 159 13.38 6.74 3.06
CA VAL A 159 12.53 7.60 3.90
C VAL A 159 11.21 6.96 4.30
N ILE A 160 10.83 5.85 3.69
CA ILE A 160 9.64 5.09 4.06
C ILE A 160 10.03 3.63 4.20
N VAL A 161 9.49 2.95 5.22
CA VAL A 161 9.51 1.49 5.31
C VAL A 161 8.19 0.96 4.75
N ASN A 162 8.25 0.12 3.73
CA ASN A 162 7.09 -0.63 3.23
C ASN A 162 7.20 -2.08 3.71
N ASP A 163 6.38 -2.47 4.69
CA ASP A 163 6.45 -3.80 5.28
C ASP A 163 5.15 -4.57 5.02
N VAL A 164 5.25 -5.57 4.14
CA VAL A 164 4.13 -6.45 3.78
C VAL A 164 3.61 -7.31 4.95
N SER A 165 4.36 -7.38 6.06
CA SER A 165 3.96 -8.03 7.32
C SER A 165 3.43 -7.05 8.37
N ALA A 166 3.39 -5.76 8.08
CA ALA A 166 3.00 -4.70 9.01
C ALA A 166 3.77 -4.74 10.35
N LEU A 167 5.10 -4.90 10.29
CA LEU A 167 6.02 -4.94 11.44
C LEU A 167 5.79 -6.13 12.37
N THR A 168 5.26 -7.24 11.86
CA THR A 168 5.00 -8.46 12.64
C THR A 168 5.96 -9.60 12.35
N PHE A 169 6.68 -9.57 11.23
CA PHE A 169 7.64 -10.62 10.87
C PHE A 169 8.90 -10.58 11.75
N ASP A 170 9.55 -9.43 11.84
CA ASP A 170 10.74 -9.24 12.68
C ASP A 170 10.32 -8.53 14.00
N PRO A 171 10.57 -9.16 15.17
CA PRO A 171 10.15 -8.60 16.45
C PRO A 171 10.82 -7.25 16.78
N ALA A 172 11.96 -6.92 16.16
CA ALA A 172 12.64 -5.63 16.37
C ALA A 172 12.08 -4.50 15.49
N ALA A 173 11.30 -4.81 14.44
CA ALA A 173 10.87 -3.84 13.43
C ALA A 173 10.00 -2.73 14.02
N LEU A 174 9.06 -3.08 14.91
CA LEU A 174 8.15 -2.11 15.53
C LEU A 174 8.90 -1.06 16.36
N ALA A 175 9.80 -1.52 17.23
CA ALA A 175 10.59 -0.63 18.08
C ALA A 175 11.55 0.23 17.24
N LEU A 176 12.14 -0.33 16.19
CA LEU A 176 13.00 0.40 15.26
C LEU A 176 12.25 1.53 14.56
N VAL A 177 11.11 1.24 13.92
CA VAL A 177 10.33 2.25 13.19
C VAL A 177 9.84 3.35 14.13
N ALA A 178 9.39 3.00 15.34
CA ALA A 178 9.02 3.96 16.37
C ALA A 178 10.20 4.87 16.75
N ALA A 179 11.38 4.30 17.02
CA ALA A 179 12.58 5.06 17.40
C ALA A 179 13.09 5.97 16.26
N ARG A 180 12.99 5.52 15.01
CA ARG A 180 13.41 6.30 13.84
C ARG A 180 12.39 7.36 13.43
N GLY A 181 11.13 7.24 13.87
CA GLY A 181 10.05 8.17 13.52
C GLY A 181 9.75 8.25 12.03
N CYS A 182 10.17 7.24 11.25
CA CYS A 182 9.98 7.22 9.80
C CYS A 182 8.55 6.81 9.43
N PRO A 183 8.03 7.27 8.29
CA PRO A 183 6.84 6.72 7.67
C PRO A 183 6.89 5.20 7.48
N VAL A 184 5.74 4.55 7.62
CA VAL A 184 5.60 3.11 7.42
C VAL A 184 4.30 2.76 6.68
N VAL A 185 4.40 1.83 5.74
CA VAL A 185 3.25 1.17 5.12
C VAL A 185 2.99 -0.15 5.84
N LEU A 186 1.76 -0.33 6.32
CA LEU A 186 1.27 -1.53 6.98
C LEU A 186 0.32 -2.27 6.04
N MET A 187 0.74 -3.44 5.55
CA MET A 187 -0.09 -4.26 4.68
C MET A 187 -0.74 -5.41 5.44
N HIS A 188 -1.99 -5.72 5.09
CA HIS A 188 -2.63 -6.94 5.57
C HIS A 188 -2.28 -8.16 4.69
N ALA A 189 -1.80 -9.22 5.32
CA ALA A 189 -1.57 -10.54 4.73
C ALA A 189 -2.01 -11.66 5.69
N GLN A 190 -2.59 -12.73 5.14
CA GLN A 190 -2.89 -13.96 5.88
C GLN A 190 -1.88 -15.04 5.48
N GLY A 191 -1.22 -15.63 6.46
CA GLY A 191 -0.16 -16.64 6.24
C GLY A 191 1.17 -16.02 5.80
N SER A 192 2.16 -16.88 5.51
CA SER A 192 3.45 -16.47 4.94
C SER A 192 3.41 -16.53 3.42
N PRO A 193 4.36 -15.93 2.67
CA PRO A 193 4.39 -16.08 1.21
C PRO A 193 4.35 -17.53 0.71
N ALA A 194 4.87 -18.47 1.50
CA ALA A 194 4.82 -19.91 1.21
C ALA A 194 3.43 -20.54 1.44
N THR A 195 2.66 -20.05 2.41
CA THR A 195 1.39 -20.69 2.82
C THR A 195 0.14 -19.88 2.51
N MET A 196 0.27 -18.60 2.15
CA MET A 196 -0.85 -17.66 2.06
C MET A 196 -1.93 -18.09 1.05
N GLN A 197 -1.57 -18.84 0.00
CA GLN A 197 -2.57 -19.32 -0.97
C GLN A 197 -3.24 -20.65 -0.57
N VAL A 198 -2.85 -21.24 0.57
CA VAL A 198 -3.41 -22.49 1.07
C VAL A 198 -4.69 -22.17 1.86
N ALA A 199 -5.84 -22.31 1.19
CA ALA A 199 -7.18 -22.20 1.76
C ALA A 199 -7.41 -20.98 2.69
N PRO A 200 -7.16 -19.73 2.23
CA PRO A 200 -7.43 -18.55 3.04
C PRO A 200 -8.93 -18.40 3.30
N THR A 201 -9.30 -18.21 4.56
CA THR A 201 -10.70 -18.05 4.99
C THR A 201 -10.93 -16.69 5.64
N TYR A 202 -12.03 -16.05 5.24
CA TYR A 202 -12.57 -14.83 5.82
C TYR A 202 -14.08 -15.04 5.97
N THR A 203 -14.67 -14.46 7.02
CA THR A 203 -16.13 -14.40 7.16
C THR A 203 -16.68 -13.27 6.29
N ASP A 204 -16.04 -12.10 6.35
CA ASP A 204 -16.23 -11.00 5.42
C ASP A 204 -14.86 -10.39 5.14
N ALA A 205 -14.36 -10.59 3.92
CA ALA A 205 -13.02 -10.15 3.55
C ALA A 205 -12.81 -8.64 3.70
N VAL A 206 -13.85 -7.81 3.60
CA VAL A 206 -13.71 -6.36 3.80
C VAL A 206 -13.65 -6.04 5.28
N ALA A 207 -14.60 -6.54 6.06
CA ALA A 207 -14.67 -6.26 7.51
C ALA A 207 -13.49 -6.85 8.28
N ASP A 208 -13.13 -8.10 8.00
CA ASP A 208 -12.03 -8.80 8.69
C ASP A 208 -10.68 -8.09 8.45
N VAL A 209 -10.43 -7.65 7.21
CA VAL A 209 -9.21 -6.92 6.84
C VAL A 209 -9.19 -5.51 7.42
N PHE A 210 -10.35 -4.85 7.47
CA PHE A 210 -10.49 -3.55 8.13
C PHE A 210 -10.16 -3.66 9.62
N ASP A 211 -10.79 -4.59 10.33
CA ASP A 211 -10.63 -4.75 11.78
C ASP A 211 -9.20 -5.15 12.14
N TRP A 212 -8.57 -6.00 11.32
CA TRP A 212 -7.15 -6.34 11.49
C TRP A 212 -6.24 -5.13 11.32
N LEU A 213 -6.44 -4.32 10.26
CA LEU A 213 -5.64 -3.12 10.01
C LEU A 213 -5.85 -2.08 11.11
N ASP A 214 -7.08 -1.85 11.57
CA ASP A 214 -7.38 -0.91 12.66
C ASP A 214 -6.64 -1.30 13.95
N ALA A 215 -6.70 -2.59 14.32
CA ALA A 215 -5.97 -3.12 15.47
C ALA A 215 -4.44 -2.98 15.31
N ARG A 216 -3.90 -3.25 14.12
CA ARG A 216 -2.47 -3.13 13.83
C ARG A 216 -1.99 -1.69 13.87
N ILE A 217 -2.78 -0.75 13.34
CA ILE A 217 -2.52 0.69 13.43
C ILE A 217 -2.53 1.13 14.89
N ALA A 218 -3.52 0.70 15.68
CA ALA A 218 -3.60 1.01 17.11
C ALA A 218 -2.36 0.50 17.88
N ALA A 219 -1.89 -0.72 17.58
CA ALA A 219 -0.66 -1.27 18.16
C ALA A 219 0.60 -0.45 17.78
N CYS A 220 0.69 0.03 16.53
CA CYS A 220 1.78 0.90 16.10
C CYS A 220 1.77 2.26 16.81
N VAL A 221 0.58 2.86 16.96
CA VAL A 221 0.40 4.12 17.68
C VAL A 221 0.76 3.97 19.16
N ALA A 222 0.33 2.89 19.80
CA ALA A 222 0.67 2.59 21.19
C ALA A 222 2.18 2.39 21.40
N ALA A 223 2.89 1.88 20.39
CA ALA A 223 4.35 1.74 20.40
C ALA A 223 5.11 3.05 20.11
N GLY A 224 4.41 4.15 19.83
CA GLY A 224 5.00 5.48 19.62
C GLY A 224 5.12 5.92 18.16
N ILE A 225 4.62 5.15 17.19
CA ILE A 225 4.58 5.59 15.79
C ILE A 225 3.42 6.59 15.63
N ALA A 226 3.74 7.84 15.27
CA ALA A 226 2.72 8.85 15.02
C ALA A 226 1.73 8.39 13.93
N ARG A 227 0.43 8.48 14.18
CA ARG A 227 -0.61 8.07 13.20
C ARG A 227 -0.43 8.73 11.82
N GLY A 228 0.00 10.00 11.81
CA GLY A 228 0.32 10.74 10.59
C GLY A 228 1.55 10.25 9.80
N ARG A 229 2.21 9.18 10.26
CA ARG A 229 3.32 8.50 9.58
C ARG A 229 2.92 7.13 9.04
N ILE A 230 1.68 6.69 9.25
CA ILE A 230 1.21 5.36 8.87
C ILE A 230 0.44 5.44 7.56
N ILE A 231 0.66 4.47 6.67
CA ILE A 231 -0.11 4.22 5.44
C ILE A 231 -0.65 2.78 5.53
N ALA A 232 -1.89 2.54 5.11
CA ALA A 232 -2.48 1.20 5.12
C ALA A 232 -2.63 0.61 3.71
N ASP A 233 -2.35 -0.68 3.54
CA ASP A 233 -2.58 -1.45 2.31
C ASP A 233 -3.44 -2.69 2.60
N PRO A 234 -4.63 -2.86 1.98
CA PRO A 234 -5.48 -4.05 2.15
C PRO A 234 -4.85 -5.37 1.69
N GLY A 235 -3.73 -5.30 0.95
CA GLY A 235 -2.89 -6.44 0.57
C GLY A 235 -3.53 -7.34 -0.47
N ILE A 236 -3.96 -6.78 -1.60
CA ILE A 236 -4.56 -7.54 -2.71
C ILE A 236 -3.65 -8.71 -3.10
N GLY A 237 -4.17 -9.93 -3.22
CA GLY A 237 -3.42 -11.12 -3.61
C GLY A 237 -2.56 -11.74 -2.51
N PHE A 238 -2.50 -11.17 -1.30
CA PHE A 238 -1.77 -11.74 -0.17
C PHE A 238 -2.72 -12.48 0.78
N GLY A 239 -2.81 -13.79 0.62
CA GLY A 239 -3.67 -14.61 1.48
C GLY A 239 -5.15 -14.53 1.14
N LYS A 240 -5.51 -14.42 -0.14
CA LYS A 240 -6.86 -14.04 -0.58
C LYS A 240 -7.25 -14.72 -1.90
N THR A 241 -8.47 -15.26 -1.97
CA THR A 241 -9.06 -15.79 -3.21
C THR A 241 -9.41 -14.67 -4.18
N SER A 242 -9.72 -14.99 -5.45
CA SER A 242 -10.20 -13.96 -6.41
C SER A 242 -11.47 -13.26 -5.91
N ALA A 243 -12.38 -14.00 -5.27
CA ALA A 243 -13.59 -13.44 -4.69
C ALA A 243 -13.29 -12.46 -3.53
N HIS A 244 -12.38 -12.82 -2.62
CA HIS A 244 -11.96 -11.92 -1.52
C HIS A 244 -11.32 -10.65 -2.07
N ASN A 245 -10.46 -10.77 -3.09
CA ASN A 245 -9.83 -9.61 -3.72
C ASN A 245 -10.84 -8.71 -4.45
N ALA A 246 -11.81 -9.30 -5.15
CA ALA A 246 -12.88 -8.54 -5.79
C ALA A 246 -13.73 -7.79 -4.75
N ALA A 247 -14.06 -8.44 -3.62
CA ALA A 247 -14.78 -7.80 -2.51
C ALA A 247 -13.98 -6.62 -1.92
N LEU A 248 -12.67 -6.80 -1.68
CA LEU A 248 -11.80 -5.71 -1.20
C LEU A 248 -11.70 -4.55 -2.18
N LEU A 249 -11.54 -4.84 -3.48
CA LEU A 249 -11.50 -3.82 -4.52
C LEU A 249 -12.84 -3.06 -4.59
N HIS A 250 -13.98 -3.73 -4.41
CA HIS A 250 -15.27 -3.07 -4.32
C HIS A 250 -15.38 -2.20 -3.06
N GLY A 251 -14.87 -2.70 -1.92
CA GLY A 251 -14.97 -2.04 -0.62
C GLY A 251 -13.82 -1.09 -0.25
N LEU A 252 -13.00 -0.63 -1.19
CA LEU A 252 -11.82 0.21 -0.88
C LEU A 252 -12.18 1.46 -0.08
N ALA A 253 -13.32 2.09 -0.40
CA ALA A 253 -13.77 3.30 0.29
C ALA A 253 -13.94 3.11 1.82
N THR A 254 -14.29 1.89 2.27
CA THR A 254 -14.44 1.56 3.69
C THR A 254 -13.15 1.79 4.48
N PHE A 255 -11.99 1.51 3.87
CA PHE A 255 -10.69 1.60 4.54
C PHE A 255 -10.28 3.04 4.86
N HIS A 256 -10.94 4.06 4.29
CA HIS A 256 -10.68 5.44 4.66
C HIS A 256 -11.04 5.75 6.11
N ALA A 257 -11.93 4.95 6.73
CA ALA A 257 -12.27 5.07 8.14
C ALA A 257 -11.15 4.64 9.09
N LEU A 258 -10.06 4.05 8.57
CA LEU A 258 -8.82 3.83 9.34
C LEU A 258 -8.12 5.15 9.70
N GLY A 259 -8.49 6.28 9.08
CA GLY A 259 -7.92 7.60 9.39
C GLY A 259 -6.47 7.78 8.95
N VAL A 260 -6.00 6.95 8.03
CA VAL A 260 -4.65 7.01 7.44
C VAL A 260 -4.74 6.99 5.92
N PRO A 261 -3.71 7.46 5.18
CA PRO A 261 -3.63 7.28 3.74
C PRO A 261 -3.66 5.80 3.33
N LEU A 262 -4.28 5.53 2.18
CA LEU A 262 -4.35 4.19 1.61
C LEU A 262 -3.37 4.02 0.46
N MET A 263 -2.77 2.83 0.40
CA MET A 263 -2.01 2.35 -0.74
C MET A 263 -2.72 1.15 -1.39
N LEU A 264 -2.67 1.08 -2.72
CA LEU A 264 -3.15 -0.06 -3.50
C LEU A 264 -2.02 -0.62 -4.38
N GLY A 265 -1.51 -1.79 -4.00
CA GLY A 265 -0.67 -2.60 -4.88
C GLY A 265 -1.48 -3.67 -5.62
N ALA A 266 -1.88 -3.42 -6.87
CA ALA A 266 -2.61 -4.41 -7.70
C ALA A 266 -1.95 -4.72 -9.06
N SER A 267 -0.87 -4.00 -9.39
CA SER A 267 -0.20 -4.08 -10.70
C SER A 267 0.33 -5.48 -11.01
N ARG A 268 0.01 -5.96 -12.22
CA ARG A 268 0.43 -7.24 -12.82
C ARG A 268 0.07 -8.51 -12.01
N LYS A 269 -0.74 -8.40 -10.96
CA LYS A 269 -1.12 -9.55 -10.12
C LYS A 269 -1.89 -10.60 -10.92
N ALA A 270 -1.72 -11.87 -10.56
CA ALA A 270 -2.44 -13.00 -11.17
C ALA A 270 -3.97 -12.85 -11.11
N LEU A 271 -4.47 -12.07 -10.15
CA LEU A 271 -5.87 -11.66 -10.06
C LEU A 271 -6.41 -11.08 -11.38
N ILE A 272 -5.61 -10.31 -12.12
CA ILE A 272 -6.05 -9.64 -13.35
C ILE A 272 -6.52 -10.67 -14.38
N ALA A 273 -5.69 -11.68 -14.66
CA ALA A 273 -6.02 -12.74 -15.61
C ALA A 273 -7.27 -13.51 -15.17
N ARG A 274 -7.32 -13.88 -13.88
CA ARG A 274 -8.48 -14.57 -13.28
C ARG A 274 -9.79 -13.77 -13.38
N LEU A 275 -9.75 -12.45 -13.22
CA LEU A 275 -10.93 -11.59 -13.34
C LEU A 275 -11.32 -11.35 -14.81
N ALA A 276 -10.35 -11.29 -15.71
CA ALA A 276 -10.58 -11.19 -17.15
C ALA A 276 -11.13 -12.50 -17.75
N GLY A 277 -11.00 -13.62 -17.05
CA GLY A 277 -11.37 -14.94 -17.55
C GLY A 277 -10.36 -15.47 -18.57
N ASP A 278 -9.10 -15.05 -18.46
CA ASP A 278 -7.99 -15.46 -19.32
C ASP A 278 -6.78 -15.95 -18.52
N ASP A 279 -5.73 -16.35 -19.23
CA ASP A 279 -4.43 -16.77 -18.67
C ASP A 279 -3.29 -15.81 -19.08
N ALA A 280 -3.60 -14.51 -19.22
CA ALA A 280 -2.65 -13.52 -19.71
C ALA A 280 -1.33 -13.57 -18.90
N PRO A 281 -0.17 -13.68 -19.57
CA PRO A 281 1.13 -13.71 -18.90
C PRO A 281 1.39 -12.38 -18.18
N VAL A 282 2.32 -12.36 -17.23
CA VAL A 282 2.55 -11.19 -16.35
C VAL A 282 2.82 -9.89 -17.11
N GLY A 283 3.48 -9.97 -18.27
CA GLY A 283 3.82 -8.84 -19.14
C GLY A 283 2.64 -8.27 -19.95
N GLU A 284 1.54 -9.01 -20.08
CA GLU A 284 0.37 -8.63 -20.88
C GLU A 284 -0.78 -8.08 -20.02
N ARG A 285 -0.54 -7.87 -18.73
CA ARG A 285 -1.56 -7.42 -17.76
C ARG A 285 -1.67 -5.90 -17.62
N LEU A 286 -1.13 -5.12 -18.56
CA LEU A 286 -1.13 -3.65 -18.47
C LEU A 286 -2.55 -3.08 -18.39
N GLY A 287 -3.44 -3.47 -19.30
CA GLY A 287 -4.81 -2.95 -19.36
C GLY A 287 -5.57 -3.16 -18.04
N GLY A 288 -5.53 -4.39 -17.49
CA GLY A 288 -6.13 -4.68 -16.19
C GLY A 288 -5.44 -3.97 -15.02
N SER A 289 -4.11 -3.76 -15.08
CA SER A 289 -3.39 -3.01 -14.05
C SER A 289 -3.81 -1.54 -14.01
N LEU A 290 -3.99 -0.91 -15.18
CA LEU A 290 -4.48 0.47 -15.29
C LEU A 290 -5.94 0.58 -14.79
N ALA A 291 -6.78 -0.37 -15.16
CA ALA A 291 -8.18 -0.42 -14.70
C ALA A 291 -8.27 -0.48 -13.17
N LEU A 292 -7.48 -1.36 -12.53
CA LEU A 292 -7.46 -1.48 -11.07
C LEU A 292 -6.88 -0.23 -10.38
N ALA A 293 -5.85 0.39 -10.96
CA ALA A 293 -5.29 1.63 -10.43
C ALA A 293 -6.31 2.78 -10.48
N LEU A 294 -6.98 2.98 -11.61
CA LEU A 294 -8.03 4.00 -11.78
C LEU A 294 -9.23 3.74 -10.87
N HIS A 295 -9.65 2.48 -10.73
CA HIS A 295 -10.71 2.09 -9.79
C HIS A 295 -10.36 2.45 -8.34
N GLY A 296 -9.11 2.19 -7.92
CA GLY A 296 -8.63 2.59 -6.60
C GLY A 296 -8.62 4.11 -6.40
N VAL A 297 -8.10 4.85 -7.38
CA VAL A 297 -8.07 6.33 -7.35
C VAL A 297 -9.48 6.91 -7.31
N ALA A 298 -10.41 6.38 -8.09
CA ALA A 298 -11.82 6.80 -8.08
C ALA A 298 -12.51 6.56 -6.73
N GLN A 299 -12.03 5.59 -5.96
CA GLN A 299 -12.49 5.34 -4.58
C GLN A 299 -11.73 6.11 -3.50
N GLY A 300 -10.74 6.92 -3.87
CA GLY A 300 -10.02 7.80 -2.95
C GLY A 300 -8.67 7.29 -2.47
N VAL A 301 -8.18 6.16 -2.98
CA VAL A 301 -6.84 5.66 -2.67
C VAL A 301 -5.80 6.69 -3.09
N GLN A 302 -4.88 7.02 -2.18
CA GLN A 302 -3.92 8.10 -2.42
C GLN A 302 -2.59 7.64 -2.97
N ILE A 303 -2.24 6.36 -2.88
CA ILE A 303 -1.02 5.82 -3.46
C ILE A 303 -1.36 4.56 -4.27
N VAL A 304 -0.98 4.54 -5.55
CA VAL A 304 -1.03 3.32 -6.38
C VAL A 304 0.40 2.82 -6.62
N ARG A 305 0.68 1.57 -6.21
CA ARG A 305 1.99 0.93 -6.35
C ARG A 305 2.03 0.08 -7.62
N VAL A 306 2.90 0.45 -8.58
CA VAL A 306 2.84 -0.05 -9.96
C VAL A 306 4.20 -0.38 -10.57
N HIS A 307 4.20 -1.32 -11.53
CA HIS A 307 5.35 -1.60 -12.39
C HIS A 307 5.41 -0.60 -13.57
N ASP A 308 4.27 -0.36 -14.22
CA ASP A 308 4.15 0.43 -15.46
C ASP A 308 3.90 1.91 -15.16
N VAL A 309 4.91 2.59 -14.62
CA VAL A 309 4.79 3.97 -14.08
C VAL A 309 4.29 4.96 -15.13
N ALA A 310 4.92 5.05 -16.31
CA ALA A 310 4.56 6.06 -17.31
C ALA A 310 3.10 5.95 -17.77
N ALA A 311 2.66 4.72 -18.06
CA ALA A 311 1.28 4.45 -18.44
C ALA A 311 0.30 4.78 -17.29
N THR A 312 0.65 4.43 -16.05
CA THR A 312 -0.18 4.71 -14.88
C THR A 312 -0.28 6.21 -14.61
N VAL A 313 0.83 6.96 -14.68
CA VAL A 313 0.82 8.42 -14.50
C VAL A 313 -0.05 9.09 -15.55
N GLN A 314 0.07 8.69 -16.82
CA GLN A 314 -0.80 9.20 -17.88
C GLN A 314 -2.27 8.90 -17.58
N ALA A 315 -2.60 7.65 -17.25
CA ALA A 315 -3.97 7.25 -16.94
C ALA A 315 -4.55 8.04 -15.77
N VAL A 316 -3.81 8.18 -14.67
CA VAL A 316 -4.22 8.95 -13.49
C VAL A 316 -4.43 10.42 -13.84
N ARG A 317 -3.51 11.05 -14.57
CA ARG A 317 -3.65 12.47 -14.98
C ARG A 317 -4.88 12.70 -15.85
N VAL A 318 -5.12 11.83 -16.83
CA VAL A 318 -6.32 11.90 -17.69
C VAL A 318 -7.58 11.69 -16.84
N GLY A 319 -7.59 10.68 -15.98
CA GLY A 319 -8.72 10.40 -15.09
C GLY A 319 -9.05 11.57 -14.16
N GLN A 320 -8.04 12.22 -13.58
CA GLN A 320 -8.23 13.40 -12.73
C GLN A 320 -8.76 14.62 -13.51
N ALA A 321 -8.41 14.77 -14.78
CA ALA A 321 -8.86 15.89 -15.59
C ALA A 321 -10.35 15.82 -15.98
N VAL A 322 -10.99 14.65 -15.82
CA VAL A 322 -12.38 14.39 -16.22
C VAL A 322 -13.29 13.91 -15.08
N ALA A 323 -12.79 13.89 -13.84
CA ALA A 323 -13.50 13.43 -12.64
C ALA A 323 -14.31 14.53 -11.94
#